data_AF-A0A699ZYJ6-F1
#
_entry.id   AF-A0A699ZYJ6-F1
#
_cell.length_a   1.000
_cell.length_b   1.000
_cell.length_c   1.000
_cell.angle_alpha   90.00
_cell.angle_beta   90.00
_cell.angle_gamma   90.00
#
_symmetry.space_group_name_H-M   'P 1'
#
loop_
_entity.id
_entity.type
_entity.pdbx_description
1 polymer ?
#
loop_
_entity_poly.entity_id
_entity_poly.type
_entity_poly.pdbx_seq_one_letter_code
_entity_poly.pdbx_strand_id
1 'polypeptide(L)' 'MCVGHNKGWEEAASSWSGRAIKLGTATAALLQVVAASWSEALAEDGTGKWECVAIVGADV' A
#
# COMPACT_ATOMS: atom_id res chain seq x y z
N MET A 1 5.37 -6.04 -6.92
CA MET A 1 3.92 -6.08 -7.15
C MET A 1 3.37 -7.26 -6.38
N CYS A 2 2.30 -7.04 -5.60
CA CYS A 2 1.68 -8.08 -4.80
C CYS A 2 0.19 -8.15 -5.14
N VAL A 3 -0.39 -9.35 -5.16
CA VAL A 3 -1.77 -9.59 -5.58
C VAL A 3 -2.43 -10.57 -4.60
N GLY A 4 -3.72 -10.38 -4.33
CA GLY A 4 -4.49 -11.31 -3.51
C GLY A 4 -5.88 -10.76 -3.20
N HIS A 5 -6.46 -11.20 -2.09
CA HIS A 5 -7.85 -10.93 -1.75
C HIS A 5 -8.02 -9.86 -0.67
N ASN A 6 -9.15 -9.17 -0.71
CA ASN A 6 -9.64 -8.37 0.41
C ASN A 6 -10.18 -9.28 1.54
N LYS A 7 -10.16 -8.84 2.80
CA LYS A 7 -9.70 -7.52 3.29
C LYS A 7 -8.19 -7.40 3.52
N GLY A 8 -7.43 -8.50 3.43
CA GLY A 8 -6.01 -8.50 3.78
C GLY A 8 -5.17 -7.45 3.05
N TRP A 9 -5.43 -7.22 1.75
CA TRP A 9 -4.70 -6.18 1.00
C TRP A 9 -5.15 -4.74 1.32
N GLU A 10 -6.41 -4.52 1.67
CA GLU A 10 -6.88 -3.21 2.17
C GLU A 10 -6.18 -2.89 3.49
N GLU A 11 -6.11 -3.86 4.40
CA GLU A 11 -5.45 -3.72 5.69
C GLU A 11 -3.94 -3.50 5.55
N ALA A 12 -3.28 -4.25 4.66
CA ALA A 12 -1.86 -4.08 4.38
C ALA A 12 -1.54 -2.70 3.81
N ALA A 13 -2.27 -2.27 2.77
CA ALA A 13 -2.08 -0.95 2.18
C ALA A 13 -2.40 0.18 3.17
N SER A 14 -3.42 -0.01 4.01
CA SER A 14 -3.79 0.96 5.04
C SER A 14 -2.71 1.08 6.12
N SER A 15 -2.17 -0.05 6.57
CA SER A 15 -1.10 -0.11 7.56
C SER A 15 0.16 0.59 7.05
N TRP A 16 0.58 0.27 5.82
CA TRP A 16 1.80 0.85 5.24
C TRP A 16 1.68 2.35 5.00
N SER A 17 0.48 2.82 4.61
CA SER A 17 0.27 4.22 4.29
C SER A 17 -0.28 5.09 5.41
N GLY A 18 -0.60 4.51 6.56
CA GLY A 18 -1.19 5.23 7.69
C GLY A 18 -2.57 5.84 7.41
N ARG A 19 -3.19 5.53 6.28
CA ARG A 19 -4.52 6.02 5.88
C ARG A 19 -5.45 4.87 5.53
N ALA A 20 -6.76 5.04 5.69
CA ALA A 20 -7.72 4.01 5.28
C ALA A 20 -7.73 3.87 3.75
N ILE A 21 -7.36 2.69 3.24
CA ILE A 21 -7.40 2.32 1.83
C ILE A 21 -8.55 1.33 1.61
N LYS A 22 -9.35 1.58 0.57
CA LYS A 22 -10.33 0.62 0.04
C LYS A 22 -9.90 0.18 -1.35
N LEU A 23 -10.05 -1.10 -1.63
CA LEU A 23 -9.72 -1.69 -2.93
C LEU A 23 -10.95 -2.40 -3.47
N GLY A 24 -11.37 -2.05 -4.69
CA GLY A 24 -12.38 -2.82 -5.42
C GLY A 24 -11.78 -4.08 -6.05
N THR A 25 -12.61 -4.87 -6.72
CA THR A 25 -12.11 -5.92 -7.62
C THR A 25 -11.27 -5.29 -8.72
N ALA A 26 -10.14 -5.92 -9.05
CA ALA A 26 -9.19 -5.41 -10.04
C ALA A 26 -8.70 -3.96 -9.78
N THR A 27 -8.60 -3.57 -8.50
CA THR A 27 -8.01 -2.30 -8.07
C THR A 27 -6.62 -2.54 -7.46
N ALA A 28 -5.69 -1.60 -7.63
CA ALA A 28 -4.37 -1.61 -7.03
C ALA A 28 -4.06 -0.26 -6.35
N ALA A 29 -3.36 -0.31 -5.22
CA ALA A 29 -2.77 0.87 -4.58
C ALA A 29 -1.30 0.99 -4.96
N LEU A 30 -0.90 2.17 -5.46
CA LEU A 30 0.50 2.52 -5.66
C LEU A 30 1.03 3.18 -4.40
N LEU A 31 2.02 2.54 -3.77
CA LEU A 31 2.70 3.05 -2.58
C LEU A 31 4.13 3.47 -2.92
N GLN A 32 4.59 4.56 -2.32
CA GLN A 32 5.93 5.11 -2.48
C GLN A 32 6.54 5.44 -1.12
N VAL A 33 7.84 5.21 -0.96
CA VAL A 33 8.62 5.71 0.18
C VAL A 33 10.01 6.08 -0.30
N VAL A 34 10.62 7.09 0.32
CA VAL A 34 12.04 7.41 0.10
C VAL A 34 12.84 6.76 1.22
N ALA A 35 13.74 5.85 0.87
CA ALA A 35 14.61 5.15 1.79
C ALA A 35 15.95 4.82 1.12
N ALA A 36 17.01 4.63 1.90
CA ALA A 36 18.34 4.28 1.38
C ALA A 36 18.43 2.80 0.95
N SER A 37 17.54 1.94 1.48
CA SER A 37 17.48 0.52 1.12
C SER A 37 16.10 -0.09 1.34
N TRP A 38 15.87 -1.28 0.77
CA TRP A 38 14.65 -2.05 1.04
C TRP A 38 14.56 -2.53 2.48
N SER A 39 15.68 -2.82 3.14
CA SER A 39 15.68 -3.20 4.55
C SER A 39 15.17 -2.08 5.45
N GLU A 40 15.54 -0.83 5.15
CA GLU A 40 15.02 0.35 5.84
C GLU A 40 13.55 0.60 5.49
N ALA A 41 13.18 0.49 4.21
CA ALA A 41 11.80 0.71 3.76
C ALA A 41 10.78 -0.29 4.36
N LEU A 42 11.23 -1.51 4.67
CA LEU A 42 10.42 -2.63 5.15
C LEU A 42 10.60 -2.95 6.65
N ALA A 43 11.48 -2.24 7.35
CA ALA A 43 11.60 -2.38 8.80
C ALA A 43 10.29 -1.97 9.49
N GLU A 44 10.05 -2.42 10.73
CA GLU A 44 8.80 -2.13 11.45
C GLU A 44 8.49 -0.62 11.56
N ASP A 45 9.54 0.21 11.61
CA ASP A 45 9.42 1.67 11.63
C ASP A 45 9.03 2.28 10.27
N GLY A 46 9.05 1.50 9.18
CA GLY A 46 8.59 1.87 7.84
C GLY A 46 7.07 1.87 7.69
N THR A 47 6.35 1.19 8.59
CA THR A 47 4.86 1.15 8.58
C THR A 47 4.31 2.55 8.85
N GLY A 48 3.38 3.01 8.02
CA GLY A 48 2.82 4.37 8.09
C GLY A 48 3.66 5.46 7.40
N LYS A 49 4.86 5.13 6.90
CA LYS A 49 5.73 6.09 6.16
C LYS A 49 5.53 6.05 4.65
N TRP A 50 4.81 5.07 4.12
CA TRP A 50 4.59 4.94 2.68
C TRP A 50 3.48 5.89 2.23
N GLU A 51 3.74 6.75 1.26
CA GLU A 51 2.70 7.55 0.62
C GLU A 51 1.88 6.67 -0.33
N CYS A 52 0.56 6.69 -0.23
CA CYS A 52 -0.29 6.09 -1.26
C CYS A 52 -0.61 7.12 -2.35
N VAL A 53 0.15 7.03 -3.44
CA VAL A 53 0.20 7.99 -4.54
C VAL A 53 -1.04 7.89 -5.44
N ALA A 54 -1.52 6.67 -5.68
CA ALA A 54 -2.69 6.43 -6.53
C ALA A 54 -3.44 5.18 -6.12
N ILE A 55 -4.75 5.19 -6.40
CA ILE A 55 -5.58 3.99 -6.45
C ILE A 55 -6.01 3.86 -7.92
N VAL A 56 -5.66 2.75 -8.56
CA VAL A 56 -5.96 2.51 -9.97
C VAL A 56 -6.85 1.28 -10.09
N GLY A 57 -7.87 1.34 -10.93
CA GLY A 57 -8.78 0.23 -11.16
C GLY A 57 -9.60 0.49 -12.42
N ALA A 58 -10.32 -0.53 -12.89
CA ALA A 58 -11.16 -0.40 -14.09
C ALA A 58 -12.29 0.63 -13.92
N ASP A 59 -12.70 0.90 -12.68
CA ASP A 59 -13.82 1.78 -12.32
C ASP A 59 -13.38 3.08 -11.61
N VAL A 60 -12.07 3.42 -11.64
CA VAL A 60 -11.48 4.60 -10.95
C VAL A 60 -10.95 5.61 -11.96
#